data_AF-A0A0Q8PJ82-F1
#
_entry.id   AF-A0A0Q8PJ82-F1
#
_cell.length_a   1.000
_cell.length_b   1.000
_cell.length_c   1.000
_cell.angle_alpha   90.00
_cell.angle_beta   90.00
_cell.angle_gamma   90.00
#
_symmetry.space_group_name_H-M   'P 1'
#
loop_
_entity.id
_entity.type
_entity.pdbx_description
1 polymer ?
#
loop_
_entity_poly.entity_id
_entity_poly.type
_entity_poly.pdbx_seq_one_letter_code
_entity_poly.pdbx_strand_id
1 'polypeptide(L)'
;MIDLQGKVTQSAFGEMIGISQPAVSDLLSRGVIIADQPVGEWLKSYCLHLREQAAGRAAAGELDLAGERAALAKVQRERIEMQNAVTRKQLAPVNVIEEVLARVGRQIVGILEAIPVQLKRRSSLTAEDLDFITRELVKARNLAANIELEDPADAQGPDEDEHLEVTV
;
A
#
# COMPACT_ATOMS: atom_id res chain seq x y z
N MET A 1 -59.57 5.67 9.63
CA MET A 1 -59.26 6.76 8.68
C MET A 1 -58.72 7.91 9.51
N ILE A 2 -57.49 8.37 9.27
CA ILE A 2 -56.90 9.49 10.02
C ILE A 2 -57.50 10.78 9.46
N ASP A 3 -58.06 11.61 10.33
CA ASP A 3 -58.53 12.95 9.94
C ASP A 3 -57.32 13.89 9.81
N LEU A 4 -56.97 14.24 8.57
CA LEU A 4 -55.84 15.09 8.26
C LEU A 4 -56.10 16.58 8.54
N GLN A 5 -57.37 16.97 8.72
CA GLN A 5 -57.77 18.34 9.02
C GLN A 5 -57.91 18.58 10.53
N GLY A 6 -57.95 17.50 11.32
CA GLY A 6 -57.97 17.55 12.77
C GLY A 6 -56.64 17.97 13.39
N LYS A 7 -56.72 18.54 14.60
CA LYS A 7 -55.56 18.76 15.46
C LYS A 7 -55.21 17.48 16.21
N VAL A 8 -53.92 17.20 16.40
CA VAL A 8 -53.43 16.04 17.15
C VAL A 8 -52.51 16.48 18.28
N THR A 9 -52.39 15.66 19.32
CA THR A 9 -51.41 15.89 20.38
C THR A 9 -50.01 15.52 19.89
N GLN A 10 -48.97 16.08 20.51
CA GLN A 10 -47.58 15.76 20.16
C GLN A 10 -47.26 14.27 20.33
N SER A 11 -47.82 13.61 21.35
CA SER A 11 -47.64 12.16 21.57
C SER A 11 -48.27 11.36 20.44
N ALA A 12 -49.52 11.67 20.08
CA ALA A 12 -50.22 10.98 19.00
C ALA A 12 -49.54 11.19 17.64
N PHE A 13 -48.99 12.39 17.39
CA PHE A 13 -48.21 12.64 16.20
C PHE A 13 -46.88 11.86 16.20
N GLY A 14 -46.17 11.83 17.33
CA GLY A 14 -44.93 11.06 17.48
C GLY A 14 -45.14 9.57 17.22
N GLU A 15 -46.17 8.99 17.82
CA GLU A 15 -46.59 7.61 17.57
C GLU A 15 -46.91 7.36 16.09
N MET A 16 -47.60 8.30 15.44
CA MET A 16 -47.98 8.20 14.03
C MET A 16 -46.77 8.15 13.09
N ILE A 17 -45.72 8.93 13.35
CA ILE A 17 -44.53 9.01 12.48
C ILE A 17 -43.33 8.22 13.01
N GLY A 18 -43.50 7.51 14.14
CA GLY A 18 -42.48 6.64 14.72
C GLY A 18 -41.33 7.37 15.43
N ILE A 19 -41.59 8.55 16.01
CA ILE A 19 -40.61 9.30 16.82
C ILE A 19 -41.12 9.55 18.23
N SER A 20 -40.21 9.82 19.17
CA SER A 20 -40.59 10.11 20.55
C SER A 20 -41.31 11.47 20.66
N GLN A 21 -42.20 11.62 21.65
CA GLN A 21 -42.85 12.91 21.92
C GLN A 21 -41.83 14.04 22.19
N PRO A 22 -40.72 13.84 22.91
CA PRO A 22 -39.67 14.86 23.02
C PRO A 22 -39.08 15.29 21.67
N ALA A 23 -38.94 14.37 20.71
CA ALA A 23 -38.49 14.72 19.36
C ALA A 23 -39.52 15.58 18.62
N VAL A 24 -40.82 15.34 18.81
CA VAL A 24 -41.89 16.21 18.28
C VAL A 24 -41.84 17.59 18.93
N SER A 25 -41.64 17.66 20.25
CA SER A 25 -41.47 18.93 20.97
C SER A 25 -40.27 19.71 20.45
N ASP A 26 -39.19 19.03 20.10
CA ASP A 26 -37.99 19.63 19.51
C ASP A 26 -38.22 20.09 18.05
N LEU A 27 -39.08 19.42 17.28
CA LEU A 27 -39.48 19.93 15.96
C LEU A 27 -40.33 21.21 16.07
N LEU A 28 -41.17 21.31 17.10
CA LEU A 28 -41.94 22.53 17.40
C LEU A 28 -41.04 23.68 17.86
N SER A 29 -40.09 23.42 18.76
CA SER A 29 -39.19 24.46 19.26
C SER A 29 -38.31 25.04 18.15
N ARG A 30 -37.90 24.21 17.20
CA ARG A 30 -37.13 24.61 16.00
C ARG A 30 -37.98 25.24 14.90
N GLY A 31 -39.31 25.28 15.07
CA GLY A 31 -40.24 25.83 14.07
C GLY A 31 -40.36 24.99 12.80
N VAL A 32 -39.93 23.73 12.81
CA VAL A 32 -40.08 22.80 11.68
C VAL A 32 -41.55 22.45 11.46
N ILE A 33 -42.29 22.29 12.55
CA ILE A 33 -43.75 22.20 12.56
C ILE A 33 -44.30 23.32 13.44
N ILE A 34 -45.48 23.83 13.13
CA ILE A 34 -46.07 25.00 13.81
C ILE A 34 -47.25 24.55 14.67
N ALA A 35 -47.29 24.98 15.94
CA ALA A 35 -48.40 24.66 16.84
C ALA A 35 -49.77 25.07 16.26
N ASP A 36 -50.83 24.39 16.68
CA ASP A 36 -52.21 24.64 16.26
C ASP A 36 -52.55 24.43 14.77
N GLN A 37 -51.62 23.90 13.98
CA GLN A 37 -51.88 23.48 12.60
C GLN A 37 -52.55 22.09 12.55
N PRO A 38 -53.28 21.78 11.45
CA PRO A 38 -53.77 20.44 11.18
C PRO A 38 -52.62 19.42 11.05
N VAL A 39 -52.90 18.17 11.40
CA VAL A 39 -51.90 17.09 11.32
C VAL A 39 -51.36 16.89 9.90
N GLY A 40 -52.18 17.13 8.87
CA GLY A 40 -51.75 17.07 7.47
C GLY A 40 -50.66 18.08 7.14
N GLU A 41 -50.67 19.26 7.78
CA GLU A 41 -49.64 20.28 7.56
C GLU A 41 -48.37 19.95 8.32
N TRP A 42 -48.48 19.43 9.55
CA TRP A 42 -47.32 18.90 10.29
C TRP A 42 -46.59 17.82 9.48
N LEU A 43 -47.34 16.92 8.84
CA LEU A 43 -46.77 15.86 8.02
C LEU A 43 -46.02 16.40 6.80
N LYS A 44 -46.56 17.41 6.12
CA LYS A 44 -45.90 18.05 4.97
C LYS A 44 -44.62 18.74 5.39
N SER A 45 -44.65 19.55 6.45
CA SER A 45 -43.47 20.28 6.89
C SER A 45 -42.38 19.34 7.40
N TYR A 46 -42.75 18.27 8.11
CA TYR A 46 -41.82 17.21 8.51
C TYR A 46 -41.20 16.52 7.28
N CYS A 47 -42.02 16.14 6.29
CA CYS A 47 -41.52 15.54 5.05
C CYS A 47 -40.60 16.49 4.27
N LEU A 48 -40.93 17.78 4.22
CA LEU A 48 -40.09 18.80 3.56
C LEU A 48 -38.74 18.89 4.25
N HIS A 49 -38.73 19.00 5.58
CA HIS A 49 -37.51 19.06 6.38
C HIS A 49 -36.62 17.82 6.16
N LEU A 50 -37.19 16.61 6.14
CA LEU A 50 -36.42 15.40 5.85
C LEU A 50 -35.80 15.41 4.44
N ARG A 51 -36.51 15.93 3.44
CA ARG A 51 -35.97 16.05 2.07
C ARG A 51 -34.83 17.06 1.99
N GLU A 52 -34.96 18.19 2.67
CA GLU A 52 -33.89 19.20 2.75
C GLU A 52 -32.65 18.65 3.45
N GLN A 53 -32.82 17.93 4.57
CA GLN A 53 -31.71 17.29 5.28
C GLN A 53 -31.05 16.19 4.44
N ALA A 54 -31.83 15.41 3.69
CA ALA A 54 -31.29 14.40 2.78
C ALA A 54 -30.53 15.04 1.60
N ALA A 55 -31.08 16.10 1.01
CA ALA A 55 -30.42 16.85 -0.06
C ALA A 55 -29.13 17.52 0.44
N GLY A 56 -29.15 18.08 1.65
CA GLY A 56 -27.97 18.67 2.30
C GLY A 56 -26.86 17.65 2.55
N ARG A 57 -27.18 16.42 2.99
CA ARG A 57 -26.20 15.34 3.15
C ARG A 57 -25.61 14.85 1.83
N ALA A 58 -26.44 14.77 0.78
CA ALA A 58 -25.98 14.43 -0.56
C ALA A 58 -25.07 15.53 -1.14
N ALA A 59 -25.39 16.81 -0.93
CA ALA A 59 -24.58 17.94 -1.39
C ALA A 59 -23.31 18.15 -0.56
N ALA A 60 -23.32 17.80 0.74
CA ALA A 60 -22.16 17.87 1.63
C ALA A 60 -21.10 16.80 1.37
N GLY A 61 -21.28 15.95 0.34
CA GLY A 61 -20.29 14.97 -0.08
C GLY A 61 -20.11 13.82 0.92
N GLU A 62 -21.07 13.56 1.81
CA GLU A 62 -20.94 12.48 2.81
C GLU A 62 -20.81 11.09 2.16
N LEU A 63 -21.46 10.90 0.99
CA LEU A 63 -21.28 9.73 0.13
C LEU A 63 -19.90 9.67 -0.52
N ASP A 64 -19.31 10.82 -0.85
CA ASP A 64 -17.97 10.96 -1.43
C ASP A 64 -16.90 10.64 -0.38
N LEU A 65 -17.04 11.18 0.84
CA LEU A 65 -16.17 10.90 1.99
C LEU A 65 -16.13 9.41 2.35
N ALA A 66 -17.24 8.68 2.23
CA ALA A 66 -17.26 7.23 2.45
C ALA A 66 -16.44 6.49 1.39
N GLY A 67 -16.55 6.90 0.12
CA GLY A 67 -15.75 6.38 -0.99
C GLY A 67 -14.25 6.68 -0.83
N GLU A 68 -13.90 7.92 -0.54
CA GLU A 68 -12.51 8.34 -0.31
C GLU A 68 -11.86 7.60 0.87
N ARG A 69 -12.59 7.40 1.98
CA ARG A 69 -12.11 6.61 3.12
C ARG A 69 -11.87 5.15 2.75
N ALA A 70 -12.73 4.55 1.92
CA ALA A 70 -12.53 3.19 1.45
C ALA A 70 -11.30 3.06 0.55
N ALA A 71 -11.07 4.04 -0.34
CA ALA A 71 -9.87 4.11 -1.17
C ALA A 71 -8.59 4.27 -0.33
N LEU A 72 -8.61 5.17 0.67
CA LEU A 72 -7.50 5.35 1.61
C LEU A 72 -7.20 4.06 2.39
N ALA A 73 -8.24 3.37 2.88
CA ALA A 73 -8.08 2.11 3.60
C ALA A 73 -7.47 1.00 2.71
N LYS A 74 -7.77 0.99 1.41
CA LYS A 74 -7.12 0.07 0.46
C LYS A 74 -5.63 0.34 0.36
N VAL A 75 -5.22 1.58 0.09
CA VAL A 75 -3.80 1.97 -0.03
C VAL A 75 -3.05 1.72 1.28
N GLN A 76 -3.69 1.97 2.43
CA GLN A 76 -3.09 1.68 3.74
C GLN A 76 -2.85 0.19 3.96
N ARG A 77 -3.80 -0.68 3.57
CA ARG A 77 -3.61 -2.13 3.66
C ARG A 77 -2.44 -2.61 2.79
N GLU A 78 -2.35 -2.14 1.55
CA GLU A 78 -1.25 -2.47 0.64
C GLU A 78 0.11 -2.04 1.22
N ARG A 79 0.17 -0.84 1.80
CA ARG A 79 1.39 -0.35 2.48
C ARG A 79 1.80 -1.25 3.66
N ILE A 80 0.84 -1.66 4.48
CA ILE A 80 1.08 -2.55 5.62
C ILE A 80 1.52 -3.93 5.14
N GLU A 81 0.93 -4.44 4.07
CA GLU A 81 1.31 -5.72 3.47
C GLU A 81 2.76 -5.71 2.97
N MET A 82 3.16 -4.67 2.24
CA MET A 82 4.55 -4.47 1.82
C MET A 82 5.50 -4.39 3.03
N GLN A 83 5.14 -3.65 4.07
CA GLN A 83 5.96 -3.52 5.28
C GLN A 83 6.08 -4.85 6.06
N ASN A 84 5.01 -5.64 6.10
CA ASN A 84 5.02 -6.98 6.67
C ASN A 84 5.91 -7.93 5.87
N ALA A 85 5.88 -7.85 4.54
CA ALA A 85 6.73 -8.66 3.67
C ALA A 85 8.23 -8.31 3.84
N VAL A 86 8.56 -7.02 4.00
CA VAL A 86 9.93 -6.59 4.39
C VAL A 86 10.31 -7.17 5.76
N THR A 87 9.42 -7.06 6.75
CA THR A 87 9.65 -7.59 8.11
C THR A 87 9.85 -9.11 8.09
N ARG A 88 9.14 -9.83 7.22
CA ARG A 88 9.27 -11.28 7.00
C ARG A 88 10.50 -11.67 6.16
N LYS A 89 11.35 -10.71 5.77
CA LYS A 89 12.52 -10.91 4.88
C LYS A 89 12.17 -11.48 3.50
N GLN A 90 10.94 -11.27 3.05
CA GLN A 90 10.47 -11.70 1.71
C GLN A 90 10.72 -10.63 0.65
N LEU A 91 10.87 -9.37 1.07
CA LEU A 91 11.28 -8.24 0.23
C LEU A 91 12.46 -7.54 0.92
N ALA A 92 13.59 -7.45 0.22
CA ALA A 92 14.74 -6.68 0.69
C ALA A 92 14.98 -5.52 -0.30
N PRO A 93 15.21 -4.29 0.19
CA PRO A 93 15.56 -3.18 -0.69
C PRO A 93 16.85 -3.50 -1.45
N VAL A 94 16.86 -3.29 -2.76
CA VAL A 94 18.01 -3.60 -3.64
C VAL A 94 19.27 -2.90 -3.15
N ASN A 95 19.17 -1.64 -2.75
CA ASN A 95 20.29 -0.86 -2.20
C ASN A 95 20.92 -1.48 -0.93
N VAL A 96 20.12 -2.17 -0.10
CA VAL A 96 20.65 -2.86 1.10
C VAL A 96 21.42 -4.12 0.69
N ILE A 97 20.92 -4.85 -0.31
CA ILE A 97 21.59 -6.04 -0.84
C ILE A 97 22.93 -5.64 -1.49
N GLU A 98 22.92 -4.57 -2.30
CA GLU A 98 24.12 -3.98 -2.92
C GLU A 98 25.16 -3.58 -1.88
N GLU A 99 24.76 -2.87 -0.83
CA GLU A 99 25.68 -2.42 0.22
C GLU A 99 26.33 -3.61 0.95
N VAL A 100 25.54 -4.62 1.29
CA VAL A 100 26.03 -5.84 1.96
C VAL A 100 26.97 -6.61 1.05
N LEU A 101 26.61 -6.83 -0.22
CA LEU A 101 27.47 -7.51 -1.20
C LEU A 101 28.78 -6.75 -1.43
N ALA A 102 28.72 -5.43 -1.60
CA ALA A 102 29.91 -4.61 -1.79
C ALA A 102 30.83 -4.65 -0.56
N ARG A 103 30.26 -4.68 0.65
CA ARG A 103 31.03 -4.84 1.89
C ARG A 103 31.72 -6.20 1.97
N VAL A 104 30.99 -7.28 1.69
CA VAL A 104 31.53 -8.65 1.69
C VAL A 104 32.62 -8.79 0.61
N GLY A 105 32.37 -8.25 -0.60
CA GLY A 105 33.33 -8.24 -1.70
C GLY A 105 34.65 -7.58 -1.30
N ARG A 106 34.62 -6.39 -0.69
CA ARG A 106 35.83 -5.71 -0.19
C ARG A 106 36.59 -6.55 0.84
N GLN A 107 35.90 -7.24 1.74
CA GLN A 107 36.54 -8.13 2.73
C GLN A 107 37.24 -9.31 2.05
N ILE A 108 36.59 -9.94 1.07
CA ILE A 108 37.16 -11.05 0.31
C ILE A 108 38.41 -10.58 -0.44
N VAL A 109 38.36 -9.43 -1.12
CA VAL A 109 39.52 -8.87 -1.85
C VAL A 109 40.71 -8.67 -0.91
N GLY A 110 40.49 -8.10 0.28
CA GLY A 110 41.56 -7.91 1.26
C GLY A 110 42.20 -9.23 1.72
N ILE A 111 41.41 -10.31 1.84
CA ILE A 111 41.94 -11.65 2.16
C ILE A 111 42.75 -12.19 0.98
N LEU A 112 42.23 -12.09 -0.25
CA LEU A 112 42.88 -12.59 -1.45
C LEU A 112 44.22 -11.90 -1.71
N GLU A 113 44.29 -10.57 -1.55
CA GLU A 113 45.54 -9.80 -1.74
C GLU A 113 46.62 -10.15 -0.69
N ALA A 114 46.22 -10.66 0.48
CA ALA A 114 47.16 -11.11 1.50
C ALA A 114 47.76 -12.50 1.18
N ILE A 115 47.13 -13.32 0.32
CA ILE A 115 47.55 -14.70 0.06
C ILE A 115 48.99 -14.77 -0.49
N PRO A 116 49.40 -14.02 -1.54
CA PRO A 116 50.76 -14.11 -2.06
C PRO A 116 51.83 -13.74 -1.03
N VAL A 117 51.56 -12.72 -0.22
CA VAL A 117 52.46 -12.26 0.86
C VAL A 117 52.60 -13.33 1.95
N GLN A 118 51.48 -13.96 2.34
CA GLN A 118 51.49 -15.03 3.34
C GLN A 118 52.20 -16.29 2.83
N LEU A 119 52.00 -16.66 1.57
CA LEU A 119 52.68 -17.78 0.91
C LEU A 119 54.18 -17.55 0.84
N LYS A 120 54.63 -16.36 0.37
CA LYS A 120 56.04 -15.98 0.34
C LYS A 120 56.72 -16.10 1.71
N ARG A 121 55.99 -15.78 2.79
CA ARG A 121 56.52 -15.86 4.17
C ARG A 121 56.57 -17.29 4.73
N ARG A 122 55.68 -18.19 4.29
CA ARG A 122 55.48 -19.52 4.91
C ARG A 122 55.98 -20.69 4.06
N SER A 123 56.33 -20.46 2.80
CA SER A 123 56.67 -21.53 1.85
C SER A 123 57.88 -21.16 1.00
N SER A 124 58.54 -22.17 0.44
CA SER A 124 59.69 -22.04 -0.47
C SER A 124 59.24 -21.98 -1.94
N LEU A 125 58.12 -21.31 -2.22
CA LEU A 125 57.64 -21.10 -3.60
C LEU A 125 58.60 -20.16 -4.35
N THR A 126 58.75 -20.39 -5.64
CA THR A 126 59.57 -19.52 -6.49
C THR A 126 58.84 -18.20 -6.76
N ALA A 127 59.59 -17.19 -7.26
CA ALA A 127 58.98 -15.93 -7.68
C ALA A 127 57.98 -16.13 -8.83
N GLU A 128 58.27 -17.05 -9.77
CA GLU A 128 57.40 -17.37 -10.90
C GLU A 128 56.06 -17.98 -10.44
N ASP A 129 56.09 -18.86 -9.43
CA ASP A 129 54.86 -19.44 -8.86
C ASP A 129 53.99 -18.37 -8.20
N LEU A 130 54.60 -17.46 -7.44
CA LEU A 130 53.89 -16.37 -6.77
C LEU A 130 53.29 -15.38 -7.78
N ASP A 131 53.97 -15.11 -8.89
CA ASP A 131 53.47 -14.26 -9.97
C ASP A 131 52.30 -14.92 -10.72
N PHE A 132 52.36 -16.24 -10.94
CA PHE A 132 51.23 -17.00 -11.49
C PHE A 132 50.00 -16.91 -10.57
N ILE A 133 50.15 -17.20 -9.27
CA ILE A 133 49.06 -17.13 -8.30
C ILE A 133 48.47 -15.72 -8.23
N THR A 134 49.33 -14.69 -8.21
CA THR A 134 48.88 -13.29 -8.16
C THR A 134 48.06 -12.93 -9.39
N ARG A 135 48.46 -13.37 -10.59
CA ARG A 135 47.68 -13.14 -11.82
C ARG A 135 46.31 -13.80 -11.78
N GLU A 136 46.22 -15.04 -11.32
CA GLU A 136 44.92 -15.74 -11.21
C GLU A 136 44.01 -15.08 -10.17
N LEU A 137 44.55 -14.62 -9.04
CA LEU A 137 43.77 -13.85 -8.04
C LEU A 137 43.24 -12.53 -8.61
N VAL A 138 44.04 -11.83 -9.43
CA VAL A 138 43.60 -10.60 -10.10
C VAL A 138 42.47 -10.87 -11.10
N LYS A 139 42.55 -11.96 -11.88
CA LYS A 139 41.45 -12.37 -12.78
C LYS A 139 40.16 -12.64 -12.01
N ALA A 140 40.22 -13.42 -10.94
CA ALA A 140 39.07 -13.73 -10.10
C ALA A 140 38.43 -12.47 -9.48
N ARG A 141 39.27 -11.53 -9.01
CA ARG A 141 38.81 -10.24 -8.49
C ARG A 141 38.10 -9.40 -9.55
N ASN A 142 38.68 -9.30 -10.74
CA ASN A 142 38.10 -8.48 -11.82
C ASN A 142 36.77 -9.07 -12.30
N LEU A 143 36.64 -10.40 -12.34
CA LEU A 143 35.35 -11.06 -12.63
C LEU A 143 34.31 -10.70 -11.57
N ALA A 144 34.64 -10.81 -10.28
CA ALA A 144 33.73 -10.47 -9.19
C ALA A 144 33.34 -8.99 -9.14
N ALA A 145 34.22 -8.09 -9.60
CA ALA A 145 33.96 -6.65 -9.67
C ALA A 145 32.98 -6.25 -10.79
N ASN A 146 32.83 -7.11 -11.81
CA ASN A 146 31.95 -6.87 -12.95
C ASN A 146 30.58 -7.55 -12.82
N ILE A 147 30.29 -8.19 -11.68
CA ILE A 147 28.97 -8.79 -11.45
C ILE A 147 27.99 -7.67 -11.13
N GLU A 148 27.05 -7.42 -12.04
CA GLU A 148 25.89 -6.56 -11.81
C GLU A 148 24.71 -7.41 -11.30
N LEU A 149 23.86 -6.82 -10.47
CA LEU A 149 22.60 -7.43 -10.04
C LEU A 149 21.60 -7.30 -11.18
N GLU A 150 21.64 -8.23 -12.13
CA GLU A 150 20.60 -8.35 -13.16
C GLU A 150 19.32 -8.96 -12.57
N ASP A 151 18.16 -8.47 -13.05
CA ASP A 151 16.89 -9.14 -12.79
C ASP A 151 16.94 -10.52 -13.50
N PRO A 152 16.71 -11.64 -12.80
CA PRO A 152 16.67 -12.95 -13.44
C PRO A 152 15.63 -13.08 -14.55
N ALA A 153 14.68 -12.15 -14.68
CA ALA A 153 13.78 -12.05 -15.83
C ALA A 153 14.46 -11.54 -17.12
N ASP A 154 15.57 -10.80 -17.01
CA ASP A 154 16.33 -10.23 -18.13
C ASP A 154 17.47 -11.13 -18.60
N ALA A 155 17.75 -12.22 -17.86
CA ALA A 155 18.71 -13.26 -18.24
C ALA A 155 18.15 -14.17 -19.35
N GLN A 156 17.92 -13.62 -20.54
CA GLN A 156 17.82 -14.42 -21.76
C GLN A 156 19.22 -14.99 -22.06
N GLY A 157 19.39 -16.28 -21.77
CA GLY A 157 20.57 -17.03 -22.20
C GLY A 157 20.77 -16.90 -23.71
N PRO A 158 22.01 -17.02 -24.22
CA PRO A 158 22.27 -16.91 -25.65
C PRO A 158 21.41 -17.92 -26.39
N ASP A 159 20.66 -17.44 -27.38
CA ASP A 159 19.87 -18.26 -28.31
C ASP A 159 20.78 -19.35 -28.88
N GLU A 160 20.58 -20.61 -28.46
CA GLU A 160 21.14 -21.78 -29.13
C GLU A 160 20.35 -22.03 -30.43
N ASP A 161 20.45 -21.12 -31.39
CA ASP A 161 19.94 -21.30 -32.74
C ASP A 161 20.95 -20.75 -33.76
N GLU A 162 22.00 -21.53 -34.04
CA GLU A 162 22.78 -21.37 -35.27
C GLU A 162 22.83 -22.70 -36.03
N HIS A 163 21.83 -22.83 -36.90
CA HIS A 163 21.69 -23.66 -38.09
C HIS A 163 22.90 -24.55 -38.49
N LEU A 164 22.71 -25.87 -38.35
CA LEU A 164 23.37 -26.87 -39.20
C LEU A 164 22.72 -26.84 -40.60
N GLU A 165 23.18 -25.94 -41.48
CA GLU A 165 23.02 -26.17 -42.92
C GLU A 165 23.98 -27.27 -43.37
N VAL A 166 23.46 -28.49 -43.45
CA VAL A 166 24.09 -29.59 -44.16
C VAL A 166 23.80 -29.40 -45.65
N THR A 167 24.76 -28.83 -46.38
CA THR A 167 24.73 -28.85 -47.85
C THR A 167 25.10 -30.26 -48.32
N VAL A 168 24.16 -30.89 -49.03
CA VAL A 168 24.30 -32.16 -49.76
C VAL A 168 25.16 -31.99 -50.99
#